data_AF-A0A7X6P8Z3-F1
#
_entry.id   AF-A0A7X6P8Z3-F1
#
_cell.length_a   1.000
_cell.length_b   1.000
_cell.length_c   1.000
_cell.angle_alpha   90.00
_cell.angle_beta   90.00
_cell.angle_gamma   90.00
#
_symmetry.space_group_name_H-M   'P 1'
#
loop_
_entity.id
_entity.type
_entity.pdbx_description
1 polymer ?
#
loop_
_entity_poly.entity_id
_entity_poly.type
_entity_poly.pdbx_seq_one_letter_code
_entity_poly.pdbx_strand_id
1 'polypeptide(L)'
;MLQKYFNEYLICNARSPLISEGLLREELLLYNISTEKWKELTQEFGDITGKHLGPEDEIGTLSGGQKVLLMCLLALYSPAKKILFIDLWRSLDERNRQKIEDLLEVYSREKEIRQEEIGDQT
;
A
#
# COMPACT_ATOMS: atom_id res chain seq x y z
N MET A 1 15.34 -14.44 -5.74
CA MET A 1 14.77 -14.49 -4.37
C MET A 1 13.25 -14.36 -4.36
N LEU A 2 12.64 -13.47 -5.17
CA LEU A 2 11.18 -13.27 -5.21
C LEU A 2 10.36 -14.41 -5.84
N GLN A 3 10.97 -15.32 -6.61
CA GLN A 3 10.27 -16.44 -7.26
C GLN A 3 9.47 -17.31 -6.28
N LYS A 4 9.93 -17.48 -5.02
CA LYS A 4 9.22 -18.27 -4.01
C LYS A 4 7.89 -17.65 -3.56
N TYR A 5 7.65 -16.37 -3.87
CA TYR A 5 6.46 -15.63 -3.42
C TYR A 5 5.45 -15.36 -4.55
N PHE A 6 5.85 -15.55 -5.82
CA PHE A 6 5.20 -14.97 -7.00
C PHE A 6 3.77 -15.48 -7.27
N ASN A 7 3.34 -16.58 -6.65
CA ASN A 7 1.99 -17.13 -6.78
C ASN A 7 1.21 -17.17 -5.45
N GLU A 8 1.82 -16.70 -4.37
CA GLU A 8 1.25 -16.81 -3.02
C GLU A 8 0.97 -15.47 -2.37
N TYR A 9 1.78 -14.44 -2.67
CA TYR A 9 1.72 -13.14 -2.01
C TYR A 9 1.27 -12.06 -3.00
N LEU A 10 0.45 -11.14 -2.50
CA LEU A 10 0.34 -9.82 -3.11
C LEU A 10 1.65 -9.07 -2.87
N ILE A 11 2.41 -8.84 -3.93
CA ILE A 11 3.73 -8.19 -3.86
C ILE A 11 3.56 -6.68 -4.03
N CYS A 12 4.04 -5.92 -3.05
CA CYS A 12 3.97 -4.46 -2.98
C CYS A 12 5.39 -3.89 -2.90
N ASN A 13 5.88 -3.34 -4.01
CA ASN A 13 7.24 -2.81 -4.11
C ASN A 13 7.26 -1.29 -3.86
N ALA A 14 7.78 -0.87 -2.70
CA ALA A 14 7.83 0.53 -2.31
C ALA A 14 8.88 1.35 -3.07
N ARG A 15 9.78 0.73 -3.84
CA ARG A 15 10.70 1.44 -4.77
C ARG A 15 9.99 1.94 -6.02
N SER A 16 8.83 1.37 -6.34
CA SER A 16 8.02 1.77 -7.49
C SER A 16 6.54 1.66 -7.14
N PRO A 17 6.06 2.45 -6.16
CA PRO A 17 4.70 2.35 -5.66
C PRO A 17 3.73 2.98 -6.68
N LEU A 18 2.66 2.26 -7.02
CA LEU A 18 1.56 2.76 -7.85
C LEU A 18 2.07 3.48 -9.11
N ILE A 19 2.76 2.72 -9.97
CA ILE A 19 3.39 3.23 -11.20
C ILE A 19 2.34 3.84 -12.15
N SER A 20 1.08 3.46 -12.00
CA SER A 20 -0.02 4.07 -12.74
C SER A 20 -0.11 5.57 -12.44
N GLU A 21 -0.29 6.37 -13.49
CA GLU A 21 -0.71 7.77 -13.38
C GLU A 21 -2.23 7.91 -13.49
N GLY A 22 -2.96 6.79 -13.43
CA GLY A 22 -4.40 6.72 -13.59
C GLY A 22 -5.20 7.17 -12.38
N LEU A 23 -6.46 6.80 -12.39
CA LEU A 23 -7.42 7.18 -11.37
C LEU A 23 -7.38 6.22 -10.18
N LEU A 24 -7.69 6.72 -8.98
CA LEU A 24 -7.75 5.88 -7.78
C LEU A 24 -8.67 4.67 -7.96
N ARG A 25 -9.81 4.82 -8.65
CA ARG A 25 -10.75 3.72 -8.92
C ARG A 25 -10.08 2.53 -9.63
N GLU A 26 -9.06 2.76 -10.45
CA GLU A 26 -8.39 1.71 -11.21
C GLU A 26 -7.56 0.85 -10.27
N GLU A 27 -6.83 1.47 -9.34
CA GLU A 27 -6.10 0.77 -8.29
C GLU A 27 -7.05 0.03 -7.34
N LEU A 28 -8.17 0.65 -6.94
CA LEU A 28 -9.18 0.01 -6.10
C LEU A 28 -9.73 -1.27 -6.75
N LEU A 29 -9.92 -1.26 -8.07
CA LEU A 29 -10.33 -2.44 -8.84
C LEU A 29 -9.21 -3.49 -8.96
N LEU A 30 -7.96 -3.07 -9.24
CA LEU A 30 -6.81 -3.98 -9.33
C LEU A 30 -6.56 -4.73 -8.01
N TYR A 31 -6.75 -4.05 -6.88
CA TYR A 31 -6.65 -4.64 -5.54
C TYR A 31 -7.94 -5.35 -5.10
N ASN A 32 -8.97 -5.42 -5.95
CA ASN A 32 -10.26 -6.05 -5.68
C ASN A 32 -10.90 -5.57 -4.38
N ILE A 33 -10.87 -4.26 -4.13
CA ILE A 33 -11.44 -3.66 -2.93
C ILE A 33 -12.93 -3.43 -3.16
N SER A 34 -13.77 -3.93 -2.25
CA SER A 34 -15.22 -3.70 -2.32
C SER A 34 -15.55 -2.22 -2.17
N THR A 35 -16.59 -1.75 -2.87
CA THR A 35 -17.02 -0.34 -2.85
C THR A 35 -17.34 0.17 -1.45
N GLU A 36 -17.78 -0.72 -0.54
CA GLU A 36 -18.01 -0.40 0.88
C GLU A 36 -16.72 0.04 1.58
N LYS A 37 -15.60 -0.61 1.27
CA LYS A 37 -14.28 -0.32 1.85
C LYS A 37 -13.57 0.87 1.22
N TRP A 38 -14.06 1.36 0.07
CA TRP A 38 -13.42 2.50 -0.60
C TRP A 38 -13.43 3.73 0.31
N LYS A 39 -14.56 3.99 0.95
CA LYS A 39 -14.72 5.15 1.83
C LYS A 39 -13.79 5.05 3.04
N GLU A 40 -13.71 3.88 3.67
CA GLU A 40 -12.83 3.62 4.81
C GLU A 40 -11.36 3.85 4.42
N LEU A 41 -10.93 3.29 3.29
CA LEU A 41 -9.57 3.47 2.78
C LEU A 41 -9.25 4.94 2.51
N THR A 42 -10.13 5.66 1.81
CA THR A 42 -9.91 7.09 1.50
C THR A 42 -9.93 7.98 2.74
N GLN A 43 -10.73 7.62 3.74
CA GLN A 43 -10.77 8.31 5.02
C GLN A 43 -9.46 8.10 5.79
N GLU A 44 -9.00 6.85 5.91
CA GLU A 44 -7.74 6.52 6.58
C GLU A 44 -6.56 7.22 5.91
N PHE A 45 -6.53 7.24 4.57
CA PHE A 45 -5.53 7.99 3.81
C PHE A 45 -5.58 9.50 4.13
N GLY A 46 -6.78 10.07 4.19
CA GLY A 46 -7.00 11.47 4.55
C GLY A 46 -6.59 11.80 5.98
N ASP A 47 -6.87 10.93 6.94
CA ASP A 47 -6.53 11.12 8.35
C ASP A 47 -5.01 11.11 8.57
N ILE A 48 -4.28 10.28 7.82
CA ILE A 48 -2.83 10.20 7.92
C ILE A 48 -2.16 11.39 7.22
N THR A 49 -2.59 11.70 5.99
CA THR A 49 -1.87 12.62 5.10
C THR A 49 -2.43 14.05 5.08
N GLY A 50 -3.67 14.25 5.54
CA GLY A 50 -4.45 15.47 5.38
C GLY A 50 -5.00 15.69 3.96
N LYS A 51 -4.72 14.80 3.00
CA LYS A 51 -5.19 14.91 1.61
C LYS A 51 -6.44 14.06 1.41
N HIS A 52 -7.52 14.69 0.98
CA HIS A 52 -8.72 13.98 0.58
C HIS A 52 -8.53 13.39 -0.82
N LEU A 53 -8.93 12.13 -1.00
CA LEU A 53 -8.96 11.45 -2.28
C LEU A 53 -10.36 10.89 -2.55
N GLY A 54 -10.86 11.13 -3.75
CA GLY A 54 -12.01 10.48 -4.34
C GLY A 54 -11.60 9.43 -5.39
N PRO A 55 -12.51 8.51 -5.77
CA PRO A 55 -12.22 7.48 -6.77
C PRO A 55 -11.82 8.03 -8.16
N GLU A 56 -12.23 9.26 -8.46
CA GLU A 56 -11.97 9.95 -9.73
C GLU A 56 -10.72 10.85 -9.68
N ASP A 57 -9.96 10.84 -8.59
CA ASP A 57 -8.73 11.61 -8.48
C ASP A 57 -7.54 10.87 -9.10
N GLU A 58 -6.67 11.62 -9.76
CA GLU A 58 -5.41 11.13 -10.33
C GLU A 58 -4.37 10.88 -9.23
N ILE A 59 -3.94 9.62 -9.11
CA ILE A 59 -2.92 9.22 -8.13
C ILE A 59 -1.52 9.68 -8.53
N GLY A 60 -1.32 10.04 -9.81
CA GLY A 60 -0.09 10.64 -10.32
C GLY A 60 0.35 11.89 -9.55
N THR A 61 -0.62 12.62 -8.96
CA THR A 61 -0.39 13.85 -8.19
C THR A 61 0.14 13.64 -6.77
N LEU A 62 0.28 12.39 -6.33
CA LEU A 62 0.76 12.05 -4.99
C LEU A 62 2.29 12.07 -4.92
N SER A 63 2.83 12.51 -3.79
CA SER A 63 4.26 12.36 -3.50
C SER A 63 4.67 10.90 -3.40
N GLY A 64 5.97 10.60 -3.53
CA GLY A 64 6.46 9.22 -3.41
C GLY A 64 6.03 8.54 -2.10
N GLY A 65 6.16 9.24 -0.96
CA GLY A 65 5.71 8.72 0.34
C GLY A 65 4.19 8.50 0.42
N GLN A 66 3.39 9.40 -0.17
CA GLN A 66 1.94 9.23 -0.26
C GLN A 66 1.56 8.03 -1.12
N LYS A 67 2.27 7.78 -2.23
CA LYS A 67 2.06 6.58 -3.05
C LYS A 67 2.40 5.29 -2.30
N VAL A 68 3.48 5.27 -1.52
CA VAL A 68 3.80 4.12 -0.65
C VAL A 68 2.68 3.88 0.36
N LEU A 69 2.20 4.95 1.02
CA LEU A 69 1.13 4.83 2.01
C LEU A 69 -0.17 4.33 1.38
N LEU A 70 -0.55 4.86 0.21
CA LEU A 70 -1.73 4.41 -0.52
C LEU A 70 -1.58 2.93 -0.94
N MET A 71 -0.41 2.51 -1.43
CA MET A 71 -0.11 1.11 -1.76
C MET A 71 -0.30 0.19 -0.54
N CYS A 72 0.16 0.61 0.65
CA CYS A 72 -0.04 -0.13 1.89
C CYS A 72 -1.51 -0.28 2.22
N LEU A 73 -2.29 0.81 2.19
CA LEU A 73 -3.72 0.76 2.46
C LEU A 73 -4.45 -0.13 1.44
N LEU A 74 -4.16 0.02 0.15
CA LEU A 74 -4.73 -0.82 -0.90
C LEU A 74 -4.46 -2.31 -0.62
N ALA A 75 -3.22 -2.66 -0.27
CA ALA A 75 -2.85 -4.04 0.05
C ALA A 75 -3.56 -4.57 1.30
N LEU A 76 -3.61 -3.78 2.37
CA LEU A 76 -4.23 -4.18 3.63
C LEU A 76 -5.74 -4.36 3.49
N TYR A 77 -6.43 -3.46 2.78
CA TYR A 77 -7.87 -3.52 2.54
C TYR A 77 -8.28 -4.55 1.48
N SER A 78 -7.35 -4.98 0.62
CA SER A 78 -7.56 -6.05 -0.36
C SER A 78 -8.00 -7.38 0.29
N PRO A 79 -8.57 -8.33 -0.46
CA PRO A 79 -8.88 -9.66 0.05
C PRO A 79 -7.64 -10.57 0.20
N ALA A 80 -6.45 -10.13 -0.22
CA ALA A 80 -5.23 -10.95 -0.16
C ALA A 80 -4.91 -11.39 1.27
N LYS A 81 -4.67 -12.70 1.44
CA LYS A 81 -4.32 -13.29 2.75
C LYS A 81 -2.84 -13.26 3.07
N LYS A 82 -2.01 -13.11 2.03
CA LYS A 82 -0.56 -13.02 2.14
C LYS A 82 -0.08 -11.78 1.39
N ILE A 83 0.66 -10.92 2.07
CA ILE A 83 1.17 -9.66 1.52
C ILE A 83 2.67 -9.61 1.74
N LEU A 84 3.42 -9.26 0.69
CA LEU A 84 4.85 -9.06 0.76
C LEU A 84 5.15 -7.59 0.43
N PHE A 85 5.64 -6.85 1.40
CA PHE A 85 6.19 -5.52 1.17
C PHE A 85 7.70 -5.59 0.91
N ILE A 86 8.15 -4.88 -0.12
CA ILE A 86 9.56 -4.79 -0.48
C ILE A 86 10.05 -3.36 -0.25
N ASP A 87 11.12 -3.20 0.51
CA ASP A 87 11.79 -1.92 0.82
C ASP A 87 10.85 -0.84 1.41
N LEU A 88 9.84 -1.29 2.18
CA LEU A 88 8.74 -0.47 2.68
C LEU A 88 9.20 0.82 3.37
N TRP A 89 10.20 0.71 4.24
CA TRP A 89 10.60 1.79 5.13
C TRP A 89 11.47 2.85 4.44
N ARG A 90 12.05 2.55 3.27
CA ARG A 90 13.04 3.41 2.61
C ARG A 90 12.49 4.80 2.25
N SER A 91 11.20 4.89 1.97
CA SER A 91 10.55 6.09 1.44
C SER A 91 9.57 6.77 2.40
N LEU A 92 9.43 6.25 3.62
CA LEU A 92 8.54 6.80 4.65
C LEU A 92 9.30 7.65 5.66
N ASP A 93 8.78 8.83 5.96
CA ASP A 93 9.22 9.64 7.10
C ASP A 93 8.74 9.05 8.44
N GLU A 94 9.30 9.54 9.54
CA GLU A 94 9.04 9.01 10.89
C GLU A 94 7.55 8.96 11.26
N ARG A 95 6.80 10.00 10.89
CA ARG A 95 5.36 10.08 11.19
C ARG A 95 4.60 9.01 10.43
N ASN A 96 4.87 8.86 9.14
CA ASN A 96 4.21 7.87 8.29
C ASN A 96 4.65 6.45 8.63
N ARG A 97 5.89 6.24 9.10
CA ARG A 97 6.38 4.94 9.59
C ARG A 97 5.54 4.43 10.75
N GLN A 98 5.37 5.23 11.81
CA GLN A 98 4.58 4.82 12.98
C GLN A 98 3.16 4.43 12.58
N LYS A 99 2.52 5.21 11.71
CA LYS A 99 1.16 4.90 11.23
C LYS A 99 1.09 3.59 10.47
N ILE A 100 2.07 3.30 9.62
CA ILE A 100 2.12 2.03 8.91
C ILE A 100 2.40 0.88 9.89
N GLU A 101 3.31 1.04 10.86
CA GLU A 101 3.57 0.01 11.88
C GLU A 101 2.29 -0.37 12.65
N ASP A 102 1.54 0.63 13.12
CA ASP A 102 0.26 0.41 13.83
C ASP A 102 -0.73 -0.39 12.97
N LEU A 103 -0.85 -0.02 11.68
CA LEU A 103 -1.71 -0.73 10.73
C LEU A 103 -1.23 -2.16 10.48
N LEU A 104 0.08 -2.38 10.31
CA LEU A 104 0.62 -3.71 10.10
C LEU A 104 0.37 -4.61 11.31
N GLU A 105 0.46 -4.09 12.55
CA GLU A 105 0.14 -4.86 13.76
C GLU A 105 -1.33 -5.32 13.77
N VAL A 106 -2.25 -4.42 13.45
CA VAL A 106 -3.69 -4.73 13.42
C VAL A 106 -3.98 -5.82 12.37
N TYR A 107 -3.49 -5.64 11.15
CA TYR A 107 -3.81 -6.54 10.03
C TYR A 107 -3.05 -7.87 10.07
N SER A 108 -1.90 -7.94 10.76
CA SER A 108 -1.14 -9.19 10.94
C SER A 108 -1.91 -10.26 11.72
N ARG A 109 -3.03 -9.90 12.37
CA ARG A 109 -3.93 -10.86 13.03
C ARG A 109 -4.74 -11.70 12.05
N GLU A 110 -4.97 -11.18 10.85
CA GLU A 110 -5.84 -11.81 9.83
C GLU A 110 -5.09 -12.16 8.54
N LYS A 111 -3.90 -11.60 8.34
CA LYS A 111 -3.10 -11.72 7.13
C LYS A 111 -1.67 -12.10 7.48
N GLU A 112 -1.07 -12.93 6.64
CA GLU A 112 0.38 -13.15 6.69
C GLU A 112 1.08 -11.98 5.99
N ILE A 113 1.71 -11.11 6.76
CA ILE A 113 2.44 -9.97 6.23
C ILE A 113 3.94 -10.20 6.37
N ARG A 114 4.66 -10.09 5.26
CA ARG A 114 6.12 -10.17 5.22
C ARG A 114 6.72 -8.88 4.68
N GLN A 115 7.95 -8.63 5.11
CA GLN A 115 8.75 -7.50 4.67
C GLN A 115 10.12 -8.03 4.26
N GLU A 116 10.61 -7.58 3.11
CA GLU A 116 11.94 -7.91 2.61
C GLU A 116 12.63 -6.61 2.18
N GLU A 117 13.93 -6.53 2.41
CA GLU A 117 14.76 -5.45 1.88
C GLU A 117 15.60 -6.01 0.72
N ILE A 118 15.53 -5.35 -0.44
CA ILE A 118 16.43 -5.66 -1.55
C ILE A 118 17.58 -4.66 -1.44
N GLY A 119 18.62 -5.08 -0.72
CA GLY A 119 19.87 -4.34 -0.66
C GLY A 119 20.34 -3.98 -2.07
N ASP A 120 20.78 -2.74 -2.25
CA ASP A 120 21.36 -2.32 -3.52
C ASP A 120 22.61 -3.17 -3.76
N GLN A 121 22.56 -4.06 -4.76
CA GLN A 121 23.76 -4.70 -5.27
C GLN A 121 24.57 -3.63 -6.02
N THR A 122 25.31 -2.82 -5.28
CA THR A 122 26.42 -2.01 -5.80
C THR A 122 27.73 -2.73 -5.59
#